data_AF-A0A960B8E6-F1
#
_entry.id   AF-A0A960B8E6-F1
#
_cell.length_a   1.000
_cell.length_b   1.000
_cell.length_c   1.000
_cell.angle_alpha   90.00
_cell.angle_beta   90.00
_cell.angle_gamma   90.00
#
_symmetry.space_group_name_H-M   'P 1'
#
loop_
_entity.id
_entity.type
_entity.pdbx_description
1 polymer ?
#
loop_
_entity_poly.entity_id
_entity_poly.type
_entity_poly.pdbx_seq_one_letter_code
_entity_poly.pdbx_strand_id
1 'polypeptide(L)'
;MHSFWWIVIGVLAVGAVIGAVLVVRRRLYLKEVRELGWSHNANPSLADVADLNAPPFGMGLNRSVDELVSGTTPGGFLFRVFEYDYTGAGPKYSDRVTAVQVPLSLPDAFVCGAGWPRAGVGSGDQRLVQVGDGQVRVIAVDGGFAHDLLESIGGALAAFAQVAGGVDLSVEGRQLVASGAPKDPDELREFLAALDPVAHAMAGSPALAARQVPPSAGSGFCGHPDWRFVGSDDSVLNVYPTSGGGYAHRTEDLIWACGTASAWTPSPTPGRPTAR
;
A
#
# COMPACT_ATOMS: atom_id res chain seq x y z
N MET A 1 -18.50 -48.22 -19.87
CA MET A 1 -19.13 -46.90 -20.14
C MET A 1 -19.86 -46.32 -18.91
N HIS A 2 -20.55 -47.11 -18.08
CA HIS A 2 -21.24 -46.59 -16.87
C HIS A 2 -20.32 -46.00 -15.79
N SER A 3 -19.13 -46.56 -15.58
CA SER A 3 -18.18 -46.05 -14.56
C SER A 3 -17.67 -44.63 -14.84
N PHE A 4 -17.59 -44.23 -16.12
CA PHE A 4 -17.13 -42.89 -16.51
C PHE A 4 -18.16 -41.82 -16.14
N TRP A 5 -19.45 -42.10 -16.36
CA TRP A 5 -20.54 -41.18 -16.02
C TRP A 5 -20.67 -40.92 -14.52
N TRP A 6 -20.42 -41.94 -13.68
CA TRP A 6 -20.41 -41.75 -12.22
C TRP A 6 -19.28 -40.85 -11.74
N ILE A 7 -18.10 -40.92 -12.37
CA ILE A 7 -16.99 -40.01 -12.07
C ILE A 7 -17.35 -38.57 -12.46
N VAL A 8 -17.91 -38.37 -13.65
CA VAL A 8 -18.35 -37.04 -14.12
C VAL A 8 -19.41 -36.44 -13.19
N ILE A 9 -20.42 -37.24 -12.81
CA ILE A 9 -21.46 -36.81 -11.86
C ILE A 9 -20.85 -36.48 -10.50
N GLY A 10 -19.92 -37.29 -10.01
CA GLY A 10 -19.21 -37.05 -8.74
C GLY A 10 -18.45 -35.72 -8.75
N VAL A 11 -17.69 -35.43 -9.80
CA VAL A 11 -16.94 -34.16 -9.95
C VAL A 11 -17.88 -32.97 -10.02
N LEU A 12 -18.97 -33.07 -10.79
CA LEU A 12 -19.97 -32.00 -10.88
C LEU A 12 -20.67 -31.74 -9.55
N ALA A 13 -21.02 -32.79 -8.80
CA ALA A 13 -21.63 -32.66 -7.48
C ALA A 13 -20.67 -31.97 -6.49
N VAL A 14 -19.40 -32.36 -6.48
CA VAL A 14 -18.37 -31.70 -5.64
C VAL A 14 -18.20 -30.24 -6.04
N GLY A 15 -18.10 -29.94 -7.33
CA GLY A 15 -18.00 -28.58 -7.84
C GLY A 15 -19.21 -27.72 -7.45
N ALA A 16 -20.42 -28.27 -7.53
CA ALA A 16 -21.65 -27.59 -7.13
C ALA A 16 -21.68 -27.29 -5.63
N VAL A 17 -21.26 -28.24 -4.78
CA VAL A 17 -21.18 -28.05 -3.32
C VAL A 17 -20.16 -26.97 -2.97
N ILE A 18 -18.96 -27.02 -3.55
CA ILE A 18 -17.92 -26.00 -3.33
C ILE A 18 -18.43 -24.62 -3.78
N GLY A 19 -19.03 -24.53 -4.97
CA GLY A 19 -19.61 -23.28 -5.47
C GLY A 19 -20.69 -22.72 -4.56
N ALA A 20 -21.60 -23.57 -4.07
CA ALA A 20 -22.64 -23.15 -3.13
C ALA A 20 -22.06 -22.63 -1.81
N VAL A 21 -21.05 -23.31 -1.24
CA VAL A 21 -20.37 -22.88 -0.01
C VAL A 21 -19.70 -21.51 -0.19
N LEU A 22 -18.99 -21.29 -1.30
CA LEU A 22 -18.33 -20.01 -1.59
C LEU A 22 -19.35 -18.87 -1.76
N VAL A 23 -20.48 -19.13 -2.43
CA VAL A 23 -21.56 -18.15 -2.59
C VAL A 23 -22.20 -17.80 -1.25
N VAL A 24 -22.47 -18.80 -0.39
CA VAL A 24 -23.03 -18.56 0.95
C VAL A 24 -22.05 -17.76 1.80
N ARG A 25 -20.77 -18.13 1.83
CA ARG A 25 -19.73 -17.40 2.56
C ARG A 25 -19.64 -15.94 2.11
N ARG A 26 -19.61 -15.70 0.79
CA ARG A 26 -19.58 -14.33 0.25
C ARG A 26 -20.81 -13.53 0.63
N ARG A 27 -22.00 -14.15 0.65
CA ARG A 27 -23.24 -13.48 1.07
C ARG A 27 -23.24 -13.12 2.55
N LEU A 28 -22.74 -14.00 3.41
CA LEU A 28 -22.62 -13.74 4.85
C LEU A 28 -21.64 -12.60 5.10
N TYR A 29 -20.46 -12.65 4.50
CA TYR A 29 -19.47 -11.57 4.56
C TYR A 29 -20.05 -10.22 4.12
N LEU A 30 -20.67 -10.16 2.94
CA LEU A 30 -21.28 -8.91 2.45
C LEU A 30 -22.47 -8.43 3.28
N LYS A 31 -23.12 -9.33 4.01
CA LYS A 31 -24.20 -8.97 4.93
C LYS A 31 -23.60 -8.35 6.20
N GLU A 32 -22.62 -8.98 6.82
CA GLU A 32 -21.94 -8.50 8.03
C GLU A 32 -21.29 -7.13 7.79
N VAL A 33 -20.53 -6.98 6.70
CA VAL A 33 -19.93 -5.69 6.30
C VAL A 33 -21.01 -4.59 6.22
N ARG A 34 -22.18 -4.90 5.67
CA ARG A 34 -23.28 -3.95 5.54
C ARG A 34 -23.98 -3.66 6.87
N GLU A 35 -24.13 -4.67 7.73
CA GLU A 35 -24.69 -4.52 9.08
C GLU A 35 -23.82 -3.64 9.96
N LEU A 36 -22.50 -3.65 9.73
CA LEU A 36 -21.53 -2.72 10.33
C LEU A 36 -21.56 -1.31 9.73
N GLY A 37 -22.39 -1.07 8.70
CA GLY A 37 -22.47 0.21 8.00
C GLY A 37 -21.28 0.46 7.06
N TRP A 38 -20.48 -0.55 6.77
CA TRP A 38 -19.34 -0.46 5.88
C TRP A 38 -19.75 -0.73 4.43
N SER A 39 -18.95 -0.20 3.50
CA SER A 39 -19.09 -0.42 2.07
C SER A 39 -18.02 -1.36 1.55
N HIS A 40 -18.31 -2.07 0.46
CA HIS A 40 -17.40 -3.00 -0.18
C HIS A 40 -17.35 -2.75 -1.69
N ASN A 41 -16.15 -2.48 -2.21
CA ASN A 41 -15.84 -2.45 -3.63
C ASN A 41 -15.08 -3.73 -4.01
N ALA A 42 -15.68 -4.55 -4.87
CA ALA A 42 -15.12 -5.83 -5.30
C ALA A 42 -14.08 -5.71 -6.43
N ASN A 43 -13.99 -4.56 -7.09
CA ASN A 43 -13.01 -4.32 -8.15
C ASN A 43 -12.42 -2.92 -7.97
N PRO A 44 -11.66 -2.69 -6.88
CA PRO A 44 -10.96 -1.43 -6.70
C PRO A 44 -9.86 -1.27 -7.75
N SER A 45 -9.38 -0.04 -7.87
CA SER A 45 -8.28 0.35 -8.74
C SER A 45 -7.19 1.04 -7.94
N LEU A 46 -5.98 1.17 -8.52
CA LEU A 46 -4.90 1.93 -7.89
C LEU A 46 -5.27 3.40 -7.63
N ALA A 47 -6.24 3.96 -8.37
CA ALA A 47 -6.73 5.32 -8.15
C ALA A 47 -7.42 5.48 -6.79
N ASP A 48 -8.02 4.41 -6.25
CA ASP A 48 -8.73 4.43 -4.95
C ASP A 48 -7.77 4.56 -3.75
N VAL A 49 -6.47 4.34 -3.98
CA VAL A 49 -5.40 4.38 -2.98
C VAL A 49 -4.22 5.27 -3.41
N ALA A 50 -4.42 6.15 -4.39
CA ALA A 50 -3.37 6.98 -4.98
C ALA A 50 -2.78 8.04 -4.03
N ASP A 51 -3.44 8.29 -2.90
CA ASP A 51 -2.94 9.13 -1.82
C ASP A 51 -1.95 8.40 -0.91
N LEU A 52 -1.62 7.12 -1.19
CA LEU A 52 -0.62 6.32 -0.48
C LEU A 52 0.57 6.02 -1.40
N ASN A 53 1.77 6.39 -0.96
CA ASN A 53 3.03 6.36 -1.71
C ASN A 53 4.21 5.89 -0.85
N ALA A 54 4.08 5.90 0.49
CA ALA A 54 5.08 5.36 1.39
C ALA A 54 5.04 3.82 1.39
N PRO A 55 6.16 3.11 1.62
CA PRO A 55 6.20 1.66 1.52
C PRO A 55 5.14 1.01 2.43
N PRO A 56 4.47 -0.07 1.98
CA PRO A 56 4.75 -0.84 0.76
C PRO A 56 4.25 -0.20 -0.54
N PHE A 57 3.56 0.93 -0.47
CA PHE A 57 3.05 1.63 -1.65
C PHE A 57 4.18 2.32 -2.41
N GLY A 58 3.92 2.62 -3.69
CA GLY A 58 4.95 3.19 -4.56
C GLY A 58 6.14 2.26 -4.83
N MET A 59 6.10 1.02 -4.35
CA MET A 59 7.12 -0.01 -4.56
C MET A 59 6.69 -0.96 -5.67
N GLY A 60 7.68 -1.52 -6.36
CA GLY A 60 7.49 -2.46 -7.45
C GLY A 60 6.83 -1.88 -8.70
N LEU A 61 6.72 -2.70 -9.74
CA LEU A 61 6.20 -2.29 -11.05
C LEU A 61 4.74 -2.69 -11.22
N ASN A 62 4.45 -3.97 -11.00
CA ASN A 62 3.13 -4.56 -11.23
C ASN A 62 2.33 -4.52 -9.93
N ARG A 63 1.63 -3.41 -9.71
CA ARG A 63 0.84 -3.14 -8.50
C ARG A 63 -0.64 -3.45 -8.73
N SER A 64 -1.31 -4.04 -7.76
CA SER A 64 -2.74 -4.26 -7.80
C SER A 64 -3.39 -4.06 -6.43
N VAL A 65 -4.68 -3.74 -6.45
CA VAL A 65 -5.54 -3.60 -5.28
C VAL A 65 -6.73 -4.52 -5.47
N ASP A 66 -7.15 -5.22 -4.42
CA ASP A 66 -8.36 -6.03 -4.41
C ASP A 66 -9.15 -5.85 -3.09
N GLU A 67 -10.42 -6.26 -3.08
CA GLU A 67 -11.30 -6.36 -1.92
C GLU A 67 -11.30 -5.12 -0.99
N LEU A 68 -11.62 -3.94 -1.53
CA LEU A 68 -11.66 -2.70 -0.76
C LEU A 68 -12.93 -2.62 0.10
N VAL A 69 -12.75 -2.51 1.41
CA VAL A 69 -13.79 -2.20 2.40
C VAL A 69 -13.55 -0.81 2.95
N SER A 70 -14.58 0.00 3.12
CA SER A 70 -14.45 1.31 3.77
C SER A 70 -15.61 1.64 4.68
N GLY A 71 -15.38 2.48 5.67
CA GLY A 71 -16.40 2.84 6.65
C GLY A 71 -15.85 3.74 7.74
N THR A 72 -16.44 3.62 8.93
CA THR A 72 -16.01 4.32 10.13
C THR A 72 -15.60 3.31 11.19
N THR A 73 -14.46 3.54 11.82
CA THR A 73 -13.99 2.73 12.96
C THR A 73 -14.89 2.95 14.17
N PRO A 74 -14.85 2.07 15.19
CA PRO A 74 -15.57 2.29 16.44
C PRO A 74 -15.22 3.63 17.12
N GLY A 75 -13.98 4.10 16.99
CA GLY A 75 -13.47 5.39 17.47
C GLY A 75 -13.85 6.60 16.61
N GLY A 76 -14.59 6.40 15.52
CA GLY A 76 -15.14 7.48 14.71
C GLY A 76 -14.24 7.98 13.58
N PHE A 77 -13.15 7.26 13.26
CA PHE A 77 -12.27 7.62 12.14
C PHE A 77 -12.74 6.98 10.84
N LEU A 78 -12.57 7.68 9.72
CA LEU A 78 -12.77 7.05 8.41
C LEU A 78 -11.66 6.05 8.16
N PHE A 79 -12.00 4.88 7.63
CA PHE A 79 -11.00 3.89 7.24
C PHE A 79 -11.29 3.30 5.86
N ARG A 80 -10.24 2.75 5.26
CA ARG A 80 -10.33 1.78 4.17
C ARG A 80 -9.36 0.63 4.41
N VAL A 81 -9.78 -0.58 4.06
CA VAL A 81 -8.96 -1.79 4.10
C VAL A 81 -9.01 -2.44 2.73
N PHE A 82 -7.88 -2.91 2.22
CA PHE A 82 -7.79 -3.51 0.90
C PHE A 82 -6.59 -4.45 0.84
N GLU A 83 -6.62 -5.41 -0.09
CA GLU A 83 -5.44 -6.20 -0.43
C GLU A 83 -4.53 -5.40 -1.34
N TYR A 84 -3.23 -5.43 -1.06
CA TYR A 84 -2.23 -4.77 -1.86
C TYR A 84 -1.13 -5.75 -2.25
N ASP A 85 -0.89 -5.83 -3.55
CA ASP A 85 0.15 -6.67 -4.13
C ASP A 85 1.09 -5.83 -4.99
N TYR A 86 2.37 -6.18 -4.96
CA TYR A 86 3.28 -5.75 -6.01
C TYR A 86 4.29 -6.83 -6.39
N THR A 87 4.66 -6.84 -7.66
CA THR A 87 5.78 -7.63 -8.20
C THR A 87 6.63 -6.79 -9.17
N GLY A 88 7.81 -7.29 -9.54
CA GLY A 88 8.76 -6.57 -10.39
C GLY A 88 9.53 -5.50 -9.59
N ALA A 89 10.87 -5.53 -9.67
CA ALA A 89 11.80 -4.73 -8.85
C ALA A 89 11.66 -4.92 -7.33
N GLY A 90 12.49 -5.81 -6.75
CA GLY A 90 12.51 -6.12 -5.31
C GLY A 90 11.74 -7.39 -4.93
N PRO A 91 11.65 -7.71 -3.62
CA PRO A 91 10.88 -8.84 -3.14
C PRO A 91 9.39 -8.63 -3.37
N LYS A 92 8.67 -9.70 -3.75
CA LYS A 92 7.21 -9.70 -3.86
C LYS A 92 6.59 -9.28 -2.54
N TYR A 93 5.54 -8.46 -2.61
CA TYR A 93 4.67 -8.13 -1.48
C TYR A 93 3.24 -8.54 -1.79
N SER A 94 2.53 -9.01 -0.77
CA SER A 94 1.13 -9.41 -0.82
C SER A 94 0.62 -9.41 0.61
N ASP A 95 -0.20 -8.42 0.96
CA ASP A 95 -0.80 -8.33 2.30
C ASP A 95 -2.06 -7.46 2.28
N ARG A 96 -2.89 -7.60 3.32
CA ARG A 96 -4.06 -6.75 3.53
C ARG A 96 -3.68 -5.56 4.39
N VAL A 97 -3.95 -4.36 3.89
CA VAL A 97 -3.52 -3.11 4.50
C VAL A 97 -4.74 -2.28 4.89
N THR A 98 -4.69 -1.67 6.07
CA THR A 98 -5.68 -0.72 6.57
C THR A 98 -5.10 0.68 6.53
N ALA A 99 -5.86 1.66 6.03
CA ALA A 99 -5.56 3.08 6.17
C ALA A 99 -6.69 3.76 6.96
N VAL A 100 -6.34 4.35 8.10
CA VAL A 100 -7.23 5.12 8.97
C VAL A 100 -6.90 6.60 8.81
N GLN A 101 -7.91 7.41 8.50
CA GLN A 101 -7.72 8.84 8.28
C GLN A 101 -7.69 9.60 9.61
N VAL A 102 -6.55 10.21 9.91
CA VAL A 102 -6.33 11.06 11.08
C VAL A 102 -6.52 12.55 10.74
N PRO A 103 -6.83 13.42 11.72
CA PRO A 103 -7.09 14.84 11.48
C PRO A 103 -5.83 15.65 11.19
N LEU A 104 -4.64 15.13 11.51
CA LEU A 104 -3.36 15.80 11.27
C LEU A 104 -2.74 15.29 9.97
N SER A 105 -2.16 16.20 9.18
CA SER A 105 -1.33 15.84 8.02
C SER A 105 0.13 15.87 8.45
N LEU A 106 0.79 14.72 8.58
CA LEU A 106 2.13 14.56 9.17
C LEU A 106 3.17 14.09 8.14
N PRO A 107 4.48 14.35 8.38
CA PRO A 107 5.55 13.76 7.58
C PRO A 107 5.53 12.24 7.61
N ASP A 108 6.13 11.63 6.60
CA ASP A 108 6.24 10.17 6.52
C ASP A 108 7.06 9.62 7.69
N ALA A 109 6.53 8.58 8.32
CA ALA A 109 7.17 7.86 9.42
C ALA A 109 6.78 6.38 9.37
N PHE A 110 7.67 5.52 9.83
CA PHE A 110 7.44 4.08 9.93
C PHE A 110 7.61 3.63 11.37
N VAL A 111 6.64 2.90 11.90
CA VAL A 111 6.64 2.40 13.27
C VAL A 111 6.66 0.88 13.21
N CYS A 112 7.72 0.29 13.73
CA CYS A 112 7.99 -1.14 13.58
C CYS A 112 8.30 -1.78 14.94
N GLY A 113 7.71 -2.95 15.20
CA GLY A 113 8.05 -3.78 16.35
C GLY A 113 9.41 -4.45 16.21
N ALA A 114 10.01 -4.86 17.32
CA ALA A 114 11.18 -5.73 17.33
C ALA A 114 10.87 -7.04 16.58
N GLY A 115 11.60 -7.30 15.49
CA GLY A 115 11.39 -8.49 14.63
C GLY A 115 10.38 -8.32 13.50
N TRP A 116 9.67 -7.18 13.42
CA TRP A 116 8.69 -6.88 12.37
C TRP A 116 9.18 -5.72 11.51
N PRO A 117 10.11 -5.93 10.55
CA PRO A 117 10.51 -4.88 9.63
C PRO A 117 9.40 -4.59 8.62
N ARG A 118 9.12 -3.30 8.42
CA ARG A 118 8.23 -2.86 7.35
C ARG A 118 8.90 -3.05 5.99
N ALA A 119 8.14 -3.61 5.04
CA ALA A 119 8.62 -3.81 3.68
C ALA A 119 9.02 -2.47 3.03
N GLY A 120 10.16 -2.43 2.34
CA GLY A 120 10.65 -1.26 1.62
C GLY A 120 11.32 -0.17 2.46
N VAL A 121 11.27 -0.24 3.80
CA VAL A 121 11.98 0.72 4.66
C VAL A 121 13.48 0.42 4.61
N GLY A 122 14.25 1.33 4.01
CA GLY A 122 15.68 1.18 3.69
C GLY A 122 15.98 1.03 2.20
N SER A 123 14.95 0.96 1.34
CA SER A 123 15.07 1.00 -0.12
C SER A 123 14.94 2.44 -0.61
N GLY A 124 16.02 3.23 -0.51
CA GLY A 124 16.07 4.60 -1.03
C GLY A 124 17.27 5.39 -0.49
N ASP A 125 17.62 6.49 -1.16
CA ASP A 125 18.70 7.41 -0.75
C ASP A 125 18.34 8.31 0.45
N GLN A 126 17.18 8.08 1.08
CA GLN A 126 16.72 8.88 2.22
C GLN A 126 17.52 8.53 3.47
N ARG A 127 18.16 9.55 4.06
CA ARG A 127 18.84 9.43 5.35
C ARG A 127 17.80 9.37 6.48
N LEU A 128 17.32 8.16 6.77
CA LEU A 128 16.37 7.92 7.84
C LEU A 128 17.07 7.80 9.20
N VAL A 129 16.48 8.41 10.21
CA VAL A 129 16.89 8.32 11.61
C VAL A 129 15.94 7.37 12.33
N GLN A 130 16.50 6.52 13.20
CA GLN A 130 15.74 5.58 14.01
C GLN A 130 15.78 6.00 15.48
N VAL A 131 14.59 6.09 16.10
CA VAL A 131 14.40 6.31 17.54
C VAL A 131 13.60 5.12 18.08
N GLY A 132 13.95 4.56 19.24
CA GLY A 132 13.24 3.42 19.79
C GLY A 132 13.47 3.21 21.28
N ASP A 133 12.57 2.45 21.90
CA ASP A 133 12.59 2.11 23.33
C ASP A 133 13.00 0.65 23.61
N GLY A 134 13.33 -0.10 22.55
CA GLY A 134 13.72 -1.50 22.59
C GLY A 134 12.61 -2.48 22.20
N GLN A 135 11.34 -2.08 22.27
CA GLN A 135 10.19 -2.88 21.80
C GLN A 135 9.67 -2.37 20.46
N VAL A 136 9.64 -1.06 20.30
CA VAL A 136 9.23 -0.38 19.07
C VAL A 136 10.34 0.56 18.62
N ARG A 137 10.44 0.73 17.30
CA ARG A 137 11.23 1.77 16.66
C ARG A 137 10.37 2.61 15.75
N VAL A 138 10.64 3.92 15.74
CA VAL A 138 10.15 4.88 14.75
C VAL A 138 11.30 5.24 13.83
N ILE A 139 11.04 5.21 12.53
CA ILE A 139 11.99 5.53 11.47
C ILE A 139 11.39 6.70 10.67
N ALA A 140 12.10 7.83 10.62
CA ALA A 140 11.66 9.02 9.89
C ALA A 140 12.86 9.85 9.42
N VAL A 141 12.64 10.84 8.56
CA VAL A 141 13.69 11.77 8.11
C VAL A 141 14.15 12.69 9.25
N ASP A 142 13.22 13.20 10.05
CA ASP A 142 13.52 14.06 11.20
C ASP A 142 13.49 13.25 12.51
N GLY A 143 14.62 13.24 13.23
CA GLY A 143 14.74 12.54 14.50
C GLY A 143 13.89 13.16 15.62
N GLY A 144 13.65 14.48 15.58
CA GLY A 144 12.77 15.16 16.52
C GLY A 144 11.33 14.71 16.36
N PHE A 145 10.83 14.70 15.12
CA PHE A 145 9.51 14.16 14.79
C PHE A 145 9.38 12.67 15.16
N ALA A 146 10.41 11.84 14.89
CA ALA A 146 10.37 10.43 15.28
C ALA A 146 10.22 10.25 16.80
N HIS A 147 10.88 11.10 17.59
CA HIS A 147 10.74 11.11 19.05
C HIS A 147 9.35 11.55 19.50
N ASP A 148 8.87 12.69 19.00
CA ASP A 148 7.54 13.24 19.31
C ASP A 148 6.43 12.22 18.98
N LEU A 149 6.57 11.50 17.86
CA LEU A 149 5.65 10.44 17.45
C LEU A 149 5.68 9.27 18.44
N LEU A 150 6.86 8.73 18.74
CA LEU A 150 7.01 7.61 19.68
C LEU A 150 6.44 7.95 21.06
N GLU A 151 6.74 9.14 21.58
CA GLU A 151 6.21 9.61 22.87
C GLU A 151 4.68 9.72 22.84
N SER A 152 4.12 10.22 21.73
CA SER A 152 2.67 10.41 21.60
C SER A 152 1.90 9.09 21.56
N ILE A 153 2.39 8.08 20.84
CA ILE A 153 1.63 6.85 20.56
C ILE A 153 2.09 5.61 21.32
N GLY A 154 3.28 5.64 21.95
CA GLY A 154 3.94 4.45 22.50
C GLY A 154 3.07 3.64 23.46
N GLY A 155 2.30 4.30 24.32
CA GLY A 155 1.37 3.64 25.25
C GLY A 155 0.23 2.87 24.54
N ALA A 156 -0.26 3.39 23.42
CA ALA A 156 -1.31 2.76 22.63
C ALA A 156 -0.79 1.60 21.76
N LEU A 157 0.47 1.67 21.32
CA LEU A 157 1.09 0.64 20.47
C LEU A 157 1.18 -0.72 21.14
N ALA A 158 1.42 -0.77 22.45
CA ALA A 158 1.50 -2.04 23.18
C ALA A 158 0.17 -2.80 23.13
N ALA A 159 -0.96 -2.11 23.27
CA ALA A 159 -2.29 -2.71 23.18
C ALA A 159 -2.60 -3.17 21.75
N PHE A 160 -2.29 -2.34 20.75
CA PHE A 160 -2.44 -2.70 19.34
C PHE A 160 -1.64 -3.96 18.98
N ALA A 161 -0.38 -4.04 19.42
CA ALA A 161 0.50 -5.18 19.14
C ALA A 161 -0.06 -6.52 19.65
N GLN A 162 -0.82 -6.53 20.76
CA GLN A 162 -1.44 -7.75 21.28
C GLN A 162 -2.55 -8.27 20.38
N VAL A 163 -3.31 -7.37 19.75
CA VAL A 163 -4.42 -7.73 18.84
C VAL A 163 -3.88 -8.07 17.45
N ALA A 164 -2.94 -7.28 16.93
CA ALA A 164 -2.39 -7.44 15.59
C ALA A 164 -1.28 -8.52 15.48
N GLY A 165 -0.77 -9.02 16.60
CA GLY A 165 0.35 -9.96 16.63
C GLY A 165 1.73 -9.33 16.33
N GLY A 166 1.78 -8.01 16.16
CA GLY A 166 2.99 -7.25 15.85
C GLY A 166 2.68 -5.77 15.60
N VAL A 167 3.73 -4.97 15.36
CA VAL A 167 3.59 -3.55 14.98
C VAL A 167 4.25 -3.36 13.63
N ASP A 168 3.45 -3.11 12.60
CA ASP A 168 3.88 -2.60 11.30
C ASP A 168 2.93 -1.49 10.87
N LEU A 169 3.29 -0.26 11.23
CA LEU A 169 2.52 0.94 10.93
C LEU A 169 3.34 1.94 10.12
N SER A 170 2.66 2.78 9.36
CA SER A 170 3.23 4.02 8.83
C SER A 170 2.28 5.19 8.99
N VAL A 171 2.87 6.37 9.02
CA VAL A 171 2.18 7.63 8.89
C VAL A 171 2.53 8.16 7.51
N GLU A 172 1.53 8.53 6.73
CA GLU A 172 1.71 9.20 5.43
C GLU A 172 0.63 10.27 5.28
N GLY A 173 1.04 11.54 5.38
CA GLY A 173 0.11 12.66 5.37
C GLY A 173 -0.98 12.49 6.44
N ARG A 174 -2.23 12.30 5.99
CA ARG A 174 -3.40 12.12 6.87
C ARG A 174 -3.75 10.66 7.15
N GLN A 175 -2.90 9.72 6.77
CA GLN A 175 -3.19 8.30 6.83
C GLN A 175 -2.30 7.63 7.87
N LEU A 176 -2.93 6.96 8.84
CA LEU A 176 -2.30 5.94 9.67
C LEU A 176 -2.54 4.59 9.01
N VAL A 177 -1.47 3.99 8.51
CA VAL A 177 -1.53 2.74 7.73
C VAL A 177 -1.02 1.59 8.58
N ALA A 178 -1.73 0.46 8.59
CA ALA A 178 -1.35 -0.78 9.26
C ALA A 178 -1.38 -1.97 8.31
N SER A 179 -0.35 -2.81 8.34
CA SER A 179 -0.31 -4.08 7.59
C SER A 179 -0.96 -5.22 8.39
N GLY A 180 -1.27 -6.35 7.74
CA GLY A 180 -1.79 -7.56 8.38
C GLY A 180 -3.25 -7.50 8.82
N ALA A 181 -4.10 -6.73 8.14
CA ALA A 181 -5.51 -6.62 8.51
C ALA A 181 -6.27 -7.96 8.29
N PRO A 182 -7.04 -8.46 9.27
CA PRO A 182 -7.73 -9.74 9.15
C PRO A 182 -8.86 -9.69 8.11
N LYS A 183 -9.22 -10.85 7.52
CA LYS A 183 -10.31 -10.96 6.53
C LYS A 183 -11.70 -10.98 7.15
N ASP A 184 -11.83 -11.60 8.30
CA ASP A 184 -13.09 -11.76 9.00
C ASP A 184 -13.62 -10.40 9.50
N PRO A 185 -14.91 -10.05 9.29
CA PRO A 185 -15.44 -8.75 9.70
C PRO A 185 -15.40 -8.48 11.20
N ASP A 186 -15.56 -9.50 12.05
CA ASP A 186 -15.51 -9.32 13.50
C ASP A 186 -14.05 -9.13 13.96
N GLU A 187 -13.13 -9.95 13.47
CA GLU A 187 -11.70 -9.75 13.72
C GLU A 187 -11.22 -8.38 13.20
N LEU A 188 -11.72 -7.93 12.04
CA LEU A 188 -11.40 -6.62 11.49
C LEU A 188 -11.93 -5.49 12.37
N ARG A 189 -13.14 -5.64 12.92
CA ARG A 189 -13.69 -4.66 13.86
C ARG A 189 -12.85 -4.56 15.14
N GLU A 190 -12.36 -5.68 15.66
CA GLU A 190 -11.44 -5.71 16.81
C GLU A 190 -10.08 -5.07 16.47
N PHE A 191 -9.54 -5.38 15.28
CA PHE A 191 -8.30 -4.77 14.79
C PHE A 191 -8.42 -3.23 14.65
N LEU A 192 -9.52 -2.73 14.09
CA LEU A 192 -9.80 -1.30 13.98
C LEU A 192 -9.98 -0.64 15.36
N ALA A 193 -10.70 -1.30 16.27
CA ALA A 193 -10.85 -0.82 17.64
C ALA A 193 -9.50 -0.72 18.38
N ALA A 194 -8.55 -1.61 18.05
CA ALA A 194 -7.19 -1.55 18.60
C ALA A 194 -6.33 -0.43 17.98
N LEU A 195 -6.63 0.00 16.75
CA LEU A 195 -5.99 1.16 16.12
C LEU A 195 -6.54 2.51 16.63
N ASP A 196 -7.79 2.56 17.07
CA ASP A 196 -8.45 3.80 17.49
C ASP A 196 -7.67 4.56 18.60
N PRO A 197 -7.13 3.93 19.66
CA PRO A 197 -6.30 4.61 20.64
C PRO A 197 -5.04 5.25 20.04
N VAL A 198 -4.43 4.61 19.03
CA VAL A 198 -3.27 5.16 18.32
C VAL A 198 -3.69 6.40 17.52
N ALA A 199 -4.78 6.32 16.77
CA ALA A 199 -5.32 7.44 16.00
C ALA A 199 -5.74 8.62 16.89
N HIS A 200 -6.39 8.36 18.03
CA HIS A 200 -6.75 9.37 19.02
C HIS A 200 -5.51 10.02 19.66
N ALA A 201 -4.50 9.23 20.00
CA ALA A 201 -3.25 9.75 20.56
C ALA A 201 -2.52 10.67 19.56
N MET A 202 -2.51 10.30 18.28
CA MET A 202 -1.99 11.16 17.22
C MET A 202 -2.82 12.45 17.11
N ALA A 203 -4.14 12.34 17.02
CA ALA A 203 -5.05 13.47 16.88
C ALA A 203 -4.98 14.47 18.04
N GLY A 204 -4.77 13.98 19.26
CA GLY A 204 -4.74 14.77 20.47
C GLY A 204 -3.36 15.37 20.82
N SER A 205 -2.30 15.03 20.09
CA SER A 205 -0.93 15.44 20.43
C SER A 205 -0.61 16.87 19.95
N PRO A 206 -0.34 17.83 20.86
CA PRO A 206 0.10 19.18 20.47
C PRO A 206 1.46 19.18 19.78
N ALA A 207 2.35 18.27 20.17
CA ALA A 207 3.68 18.12 19.56
C ALA A 207 3.55 17.73 18.08
N LEU A 208 2.69 16.75 17.78
CA LEU A 208 2.41 16.36 16.39
C LEU A 208 1.66 17.44 15.61
N ALA A 209 0.73 18.15 16.25
CA ALA A 209 0.02 19.25 15.61
C ALA A 209 0.96 20.37 15.13
N ALA A 210 2.08 20.62 15.85
CA ALA A 210 3.12 21.58 15.47
C ALA A 210 4.02 21.10 14.30
N ARG A 211 3.94 19.82 13.92
CA ARG A 211 4.76 19.18 12.89
C ARG A 211 4.01 18.98 11.56
N GLN A 212 2.82 19.57 11.41
CA GLN A 212 1.99 19.33 10.23
C GLN A 212 2.67 19.78 8.93
N VAL A 213 2.46 18.99 7.88
CA VAL A 213 2.90 19.26 6.51
C VAL A 213 1.70 19.44 5.59
N PRO A 214 1.85 20.18 4.47
CA PRO A 214 0.82 20.22 3.45
C PRO A 214 0.40 18.80 3.03
N PRO A 215 -0.91 18.53 2.81
CA PRO A 215 -1.35 17.24 2.31
C PRO A 215 -0.65 16.87 1.01
N SER A 216 -0.21 15.60 0.89
CA SER A 216 0.37 15.09 -0.36
C SER A 216 -0.63 15.19 -1.50
N ALA A 217 -0.15 15.51 -2.71
CA ALA A 217 -0.97 15.56 -3.91
C ALA A 217 -1.37 14.15 -4.44
N GLY A 218 -0.80 13.08 -3.88
CA GLY A 218 -0.94 11.71 -4.38
C GLY A 218 -0.23 11.51 -5.73
N SER A 219 -0.01 10.25 -6.13
CA SER A 219 0.59 9.79 -7.42
C SER A 219 2.12 9.68 -7.54
N GLY A 220 2.87 9.70 -6.43
CA GLY A 220 4.34 9.59 -6.44
C GLY A 220 4.89 8.17 -6.26
N PHE A 221 6.20 8.01 -6.43
CA PHE A 221 6.94 6.83 -5.96
C PHE A 221 7.66 7.18 -4.66
N CYS A 222 7.77 6.22 -3.73
CA CYS A 222 8.52 6.43 -2.49
C CYS A 222 9.95 6.88 -2.81
N GLY A 223 10.43 7.94 -2.15
CA GLY A 223 11.78 8.48 -2.37
C GLY A 223 11.96 9.24 -3.68
N HIS A 224 10.98 9.21 -4.57
CA HIS A 224 11.02 9.81 -5.90
C HIS A 224 9.73 10.61 -6.18
N PRO A 225 9.55 11.77 -5.51
CA PRO A 225 8.38 12.63 -5.73
C PRO A 225 8.32 13.22 -7.14
N ASP A 226 9.44 13.19 -7.88
CA ASP A 226 9.54 13.56 -9.29
C ASP A 226 9.06 12.44 -10.23
N TRP A 227 8.90 11.21 -9.73
CA TRP A 227 8.44 10.09 -10.52
C TRP A 227 6.93 9.99 -10.51
N ARG A 228 6.39 9.68 -11.68
CA ARG A 228 4.95 9.57 -11.92
C ARG A 228 4.68 8.38 -12.84
N PHE A 229 3.67 7.60 -12.48
CA PHE A 229 3.24 6.47 -13.28
C PHE A 229 2.36 6.96 -14.44
N VAL A 230 2.74 6.60 -15.67
CA VAL A 230 2.08 7.03 -16.91
C VAL A 230 1.29 5.87 -17.52
N GLY A 231 1.53 4.63 -17.09
CA GLY A 231 0.87 3.45 -17.63
C GLY A 231 1.43 3.09 -18.99
N SER A 232 0.75 3.49 -20.07
CA SER A 232 1.19 3.25 -21.45
C SER A 232 1.31 4.56 -22.21
N ASP A 233 2.46 4.76 -22.85
CA ASP A 233 2.70 5.85 -23.80
C ASP A 233 3.62 5.36 -24.92
N ASP A 234 2.99 4.82 -25.98
CA ASP A 234 3.70 4.27 -27.12
C ASP A 234 4.45 5.33 -27.93
N SER A 235 4.20 6.63 -27.70
CA SER A 235 4.97 7.69 -28.34
C SER A 235 6.46 7.64 -27.98
N VAL A 236 6.79 7.06 -26.82
CA VAL A 236 8.16 6.81 -26.36
C VAL A 236 8.91 5.87 -27.30
N LEU A 237 8.22 4.92 -27.95
CA LEU A 237 8.83 4.00 -28.91
C LEU A 237 9.38 4.70 -30.17
N ASN A 238 8.97 5.95 -30.43
CA ASN A 238 9.53 6.78 -31.51
C ASN A 238 10.91 7.37 -31.16
N VAL A 239 11.24 7.44 -29.87
CA VAL A 239 12.48 8.03 -29.37
C VAL A 239 13.55 6.96 -29.10
N TYR A 240 13.12 5.77 -28.66
CA TYR A 240 14.02 4.64 -28.45
C TYR A 240 14.18 3.81 -29.72
N PRO A 241 15.40 3.30 -30.02
CA PRO A 241 15.63 2.49 -31.20
C PRO A 241 14.97 1.12 -31.02
N THR A 242 13.70 1.03 -31.40
CA THR A 242 12.97 -0.24 -31.48
C THR A 242 13.04 -0.77 -32.91
N SER A 243 13.29 -2.07 -33.08
CA SER A 243 13.19 -2.68 -34.40
C SER A 243 11.70 -2.75 -34.75
N GLY A 244 11.22 -1.87 -35.63
CA GLY A 244 9.81 -1.84 -36.07
C GLY A 244 9.33 -3.10 -36.82
N GLY A 245 10.08 -4.20 -36.78
CA GLY A 245 9.64 -5.51 -37.28
C GLY A 245 8.84 -6.27 -36.23
N GLY A 246 7.79 -6.98 -36.67
CA GLY A 246 6.88 -7.75 -35.79
C GLY A 246 5.55 -7.03 -35.49
N TYR A 247 4.75 -7.62 -34.59
CA TYR A 247 3.46 -7.08 -34.13
C TYR A 247 3.51 -6.84 -32.61
N ALA A 248 2.61 -5.98 -32.10
CA ALA A 248 2.39 -5.72 -30.67
C ALA A 248 3.52 -5.00 -29.90
N HIS A 249 4.21 -4.06 -30.54
CA HIS A 249 5.07 -3.11 -29.81
C HIS A 249 4.19 -2.17 -28.99
N ARG A 250 4.16 -2.35 -27.68
CA ARG A 250 3.46 -1.49 -26.74
C ARG A 250 4.32 -1.25 -25.51
N THR A 251 4.16 -0.08 -24.93
CA THR A 251 4.72 0.28 -23.63
C THR A 251 3.75 -0.15 -22.53
N GLU A 252 4.28 -0.76 -21.49
CA GLU A 252 3.56 -1.12 -20.27
C GLU A 252 4.35 -0.58 -19.09
N ASP A 253 3.65 -0.21 -18.03
CA ASP A 253 4.20 0.21 -16.74
C ASP A 253 5.22 1.35 -16.82
N LEU A 254 4.97 2.32 -17.70
CA LEU A 254 5.86 3.44 -17.95
C LEU A 254 5.90 4.41 -16.76
N ILE A 255 7.12 4.78 -16.35
CA ILE A 255 7.38 5.75 -15.28
C ILE A 255 8.14 6.94 -15.88
N TRP A 256 7.67 8.15 -15.61
CA TRP A 256 8.40 9.37 -15.95
C TRP A 256 9.05 9.96 -14.72
N ALA A 257 10.37 10.15 -14.77
CA ALA A 257 11.07 11.04 -13.85
C ALA A 257 11.00 12.46 -14.40
N CYS A 258 10.20 13.33 -13.78
CA CYS A 258 10.18 14.75 -14.12
C CYS A 258 11.36 15.46 -13.45
N GLY A 259 12.56 15.29 -14.02
CA GLY A 259 13.69 16.10 -13.60
C GLY A 259 13.39 17.58 -13.82
N THR A 260 13.74 18.43 -12.85
CA THR A 260 14.01 19.84 -13.16
C THR A 260 14.96 19.85 -14.36
N ALA A 261 14.51 20.39 -15.49
CA ALA A 261 15.22 20.33 -16.75
C ALA A 261 16.64 20.93 -16.63
N SER A 262 17.64 20.12 -16.31
CA SER A 262 18.99 20.34 -16.81
C SER A 262 19.05 19.61 -18.14
N ALA A 263 19.03 20.39 -19.21
CA ALA A 263 19.08 19.97 -20.61
C ALA A 263 19.86 18.67 -20.81
N TRP A 264 19.15 17.59 -21.16
CA TRP A 264 19.79 16.48 -21.83
C TRP A 264 20.11 16.93 -23.25
N THR A 265 21.33 17.41 -23.47
CA THR A 265 21.87 17.59 -24.81
C THR A 265 22.33 16.22 -25.30
N PRO A 266 21.70 15.61 -26.31
CA PRO A 266 22.23 14.40 -26.93
C PRO A 266 23.64 14.71 -27.44
N SER A 267 24.61 13.93 -26.99
CA SER A 267 25.97 14.00 -27.54
C SER A 267 25.92 13.64 -29.03
N PRO A 268 26.57 14.42 -29.92
CA PRO A 268 26.57 14.09 -31.34
C PRO A 268 27.27 12.75 -31.54
N THR A 269 26.57 11.85 -32.24
CA THR A 269 27.04 10.53 -32.63
C THR A 269 28.42 10.61 -33.29
N PRO A 270 29.45 9.86 -32.85
CA PRO A 270 30.70 9.80 -33.59
C PRO A 270 30.46 9.15 -34.96
N GLY A 271 30.86 9.87 -36.00
CA GLY A 271 30.67 9.48 -37.39
C GLY A 271 31.26 8.11 -37.71
N ARG A 272 30.51 7.32 -38.48
CA ARG A 272 30.93 6.05 -39.07
C ARG A 272 32.21 6.28 -39.91
N PRO A 273 33.30 5.51 -39.72
CA PRO A 273 34.40 5.53 -40.66
C PRO A 273 33.95 4.87 -41.97
N THR A 274 34.17 5.58 -43.07
CA THR A 274 34.03 5.06 -44.43
C THR A 274 35.08 3.99 -44.68
N ALA A 275 34.63 2.78 -45.01
CA ALA A 275 35.51 1.73 -45.52
C ALA A 275 35.96 2.10 -46.94
N ARG A 276 37.26 1.94 -47.21
CA ARG A 276 37.84 1.90 -48.56
C ARG A 276 37.55 0.57 -49.23
#